data_AF-A0A3A5Y413-F1
#
_entry.id   AF-A0A3A5Y413-F1
#
_cell.length_a   1.000
_cell.length_b   1.000
_cell.length_c   1.000
_cell.angle_alpha   90.00
_cell.angle_beta   90.00
_cell.angle_gamma   90.00
#
_symmetry.space_group_name_H-M   'P 1'
#
loop_
_entity.id
_entity.type
_entity.pdbx_description
1 polymer ?
#
loop_
_entity_poly.entity_id
_entity_poly.type
_entity_poly.pdbx_seq_one_letter_code
_entity_poly.pdbx_strand_id
1 'polypeptide(L)'
;MKNIIKRFQISLVLLALFLSSFVSACSSDDETVTPEITIPEKILMNGMTFSKVGGTSTLNIKSNVALEVTSSAPDWCKVTAENSTSSTILKYAVTTEANTEPSDREANVMVKSGGSEVGHFIVKQTAADGLVVESTTFPEKVPAEGGNYIVTLITNGDVQVAVDSDWIKEVSTRAAMSEAVKSFIVSVNYGTARSGLITLTLGTLTETVVVSQMAGQLPDEGMESDAMTLAAKMYAGWNLGNTLEAIGGETAWGNPKVTAELIKSVKELGFNAVRIPCSWDQYIEDGGTYKVKDEWLNRVYEVVGYCVSNDMYAIVNIHWDGGWLENNCTADKQEANNKKQKALWTQIANKLNVYDEHLLFAGCNEPNVENTAQMAVLKSYEQTFIDAVRATGGNNAVRNLIVQGPSTDIGKTDNLFGDMPTDVVKDRLMVEVHYYTPWTFCGLEKDEDWGRMAYFWGDYKVEGSNRNATSGDMTEMSELFAKMKSQFVDKGIPVILGEYGAMVRTGLGENQEAHNKSREQFNEVVTREAKNHGMVPFFWDGGTFAMIKRADGTIGDKYTYDGIMRGAKEGKYPF
;
A
#
# COMPACT_ATOMS: atom_id res chain seq x y z
N MET A 1 58.00 4.01 44.00
CA MET A 1 59.15 4.94 44.03
C MET A 1 60.09 4.54 45.14
N LYS A 2 60.79 3.42 44.98
CA LYS A 2 61.43 2.72 46.10
C LYS A 2 62.65 1.94 45.58
N ASN A 3 63.81 2.52 45.81
CA ASN A 3 65.19 2.00 45.68
C ASN A 3 65.32 0.61 46.38
N ILE A 4 66.03 -0.46 45.94
CA ILE A 4 67.42 -0.63 45.48
C ILE A 4 67.66 -2.08 44.95
N ILE A 5 68.34 -2.21 43.81
CA ILE A 5 69.41 -3.16 43.35
C ILE A 5 69.33 -4.71 43.58
N LYS A 6 69.24 -5.40 42.42
CA LYS A 6 69.84 -6.67 41.90
C LYS A 6 70.31 -7.83 42.82
N ARG A 7 69.77 -9.02 42.48
CA ARG A 7 70.36 -10.39 42.32
C ARG A 7 71.49 -10.83 43.27
N PHE A 8 71.26 -11.89 44.06
CA PHE A 8 72.22 -13.01 44.28
C PHE A 8 71.55 -14.24 44.93
N GLN A 9 72.23 -15.37 44.77
CA GLN A 9 71.88 -16.77 44.99
C GLN A 9 71.77 -17.25 46.47
N ILE A 10 70.97 -18.33 46.65
CA ILE A 10 71.27 -19.59 47.38
C ILE A 10 71.56 -19.55 48.91
N SER A 11 70.66 -20.24 49.64
CA SER A 11 70.85 -21.13 50.80
C SER A 11 70.91 -20.64 52.26
N LEU A 12 70.21 -21.43 53.10
CA LEU A 12 70.41 -21.71 54.54
C LEU A 12 69.94 -20.59 55.51
N VAL A 13 69.22 -20.81 56.63
CA VAL A 13 69.12 -21.99 57.50
C VAL A 13 68.08 -21.78 58.65
N LEU A 14 67.64 -22.89 59.29
CA LEU A 14 67.16 -23.04 60.70
C LEU A 14 65.78 -22.48 61.10
N LEU A 15 64.97 -23.08 61.99
CA LEU A 15 65.01 -24.30 62.81
C LEU A 15 63.69 -24.34 63.62
N ALA A 16 63.10 -25.52 63.79
CA ALA A 16 62.12 -25.96 64.82
C ALA A 16 61.04 -26.81 64.12
N LEU A 17 60.77 -28.08 64.44
CA LEU A 17 61.01 -28.85 65.65
C LEU A 17 61.17 -30.34 65.32
N PHE A 18 61.92 -30.97 66.19
CA PHE A 18 62.37 -32.36 66.18
C PHE A 18 61.43 -33.24 67.00
N LEU A 19 61.59 -34.57 66.83
CA LEU A 19 61.09 -35.70 67.62
C LEU A 19 59.64 -36.16 67.36
N SER A 20 59.51 -37.34 66.74
CA SER A 20 59.20 -38.58 67.48
C SER A 20 59.24 -39.85 66.62
N SER A 21 60.17 -40.74 66.99
CA SER A 21 60.05 -42.21 67.12
C SER A 21 59.74 -43.15 65.92
N PHE A 22 60.78 -43.95 65.63
CA PHE A 22 60.82 -45.42 65.62
C PHE A 22 59.77 -46.24 64.85
N VAL A 23 60.34 -46.89 63.83
CA VAL A 23 60.01 -48.20 63.24
C VAL A 23 59.38 -49.18 64.25
N SER A 24 58.18 -49.66 63.91
CA SER A 24 57.73 -51.01 64.25
C SER A 24 56.79 -51.48 63.15
N ALA A 25 57.25 -52.46 62.39
CA ALA A 25 56.44 -53.22 61.47
C ALA A 25 55.38 -54.00 62.26
N CYS A 26 54.12 -53.73 61.97
CA CYS A 26 53.01 -54.64 62.21
C CYS A 26 52.20 -54.69 60.91
N SER A 27 52.26 -55.85 60.26
CA SER A 27 51.40 -56.21 59.14
C SER A 27 49.94 -56.19 59.62
N SER A 28 49.16 -55.27 59.09
CA SER A 28 47.74 -55.49 58.87
C SER A 28 47.57 -55.64 57.37
N ASP A 29 47.08 -56.80 56.95
CA ASP A 29 46.62 -57.04 55.60
C ASP A 29 45.51 -56.02 55.28
N ASP A 30 45.90 -54.88 54.68
CA ASP A 30 44.94 -54.04 53.97
C ASP A 30 44.54 -54.85 52.74
N GLU A 31 43.36 -55.44 52.79
CA GLU A 31 42.70 -55.93 51.59
C GLU A 31 42.77 -54.81 50.55
N THR A 32 43.52 -55.02 49.47
CA THR A 32 43.58 -54.08 48.36
C THR A 32 42.19 -54.01 47.75
N VAL A 33 41.38 -53.06 48.20
CA VAL A 33 40.04 -52.80 47.67
C VAL A 33 40.21 -52.50 46.20
N THR A 34 39.83 -53.43 45.33
CA THR A 34 39.90 -53.21 43.89
C THR A 34 38.87 -52.14 43.54
N PRO A 35 39.27 -50.97 42.99
CA PRO A 35 38.33 -49.90 42.68
C PRO A 35 37.32 -50.36 41.63
N GLU A 36 36.05 -50.40 42.00
CA GLU A 36 34.93 -50.62 41.08
C GLU A 36 34.22 -49.29 40.87
N ILE A 37 34.50 -48.62 39.74
CA ILE A 37 33.97 -47.31 39.40
C ILE A 37 33.18 -47.43 38.10
N THR A 38 31.92 -46.99 38.10
CA THR A 38 31.08 -46.96 36.91
C THR A 38 30.40 -45.60 36.79
N ILE A 39 30.83 -44.85 35.78
CA ILE A 39 30.19 -43.59 35.36
C ILE A 39 29.14 -43.94 34.28
N PRO A 40 27.94 -43.35 34.29
CA PRO A 40 26.94 -43.59 33.26
C PRO A 40 27.49 -43.32 31.85
N GLU A 41 27.45 -44.33 30.98
CA GLU A 41 28.02 -44.27 29.62
C GLU A 41 27.46 -43.11 28.79
N LYS A 42 26.17 -42.79 28.94
CA LYS A 42 25.54 -41.62 28.29
C LYS A 42 26.19 -40.29 28.68
N ILE A 43 26.64 -40.15 29.93
CA ILE A 43 27.32 -38.93 30.38
C ILE A 43 28.74 -38.88 29.82
N LEU A 44 29.46 -40.00 29.77
CA LEU A 44 30.78 -40.06 29.15
C LEU A 44 30.73 -39.74 27.65
N MET A 45 29.72 -40.24 26.94
CA MET A 45 29.59 -40.05 25.49
C MET A 45 29.04 -38.66 25.12
N ASN A 46 27.98 -38.20 25.79
CA ASN A 46 27.23 -37.01 25.38
C ASN A 46 27.44 -35.80 26.31
N GLY A 47 28.04 -36.01 27.48
CA GLY A 47 28.17 -34.97 28.48
C GLY A 47 26.84 -34.57 29.13
N MET A 48 26.79 -33.32 29.61
CA MET A 48 25.57 -32.66 30.07
C MET A 48 25.37 -31.36 29.30
N THR A 49 24.12 -31.02 28.97
CA THR A 49 23.78 -29.76 28.31
C THR A 49 22.84 -28.95 29.18
N PHE A 50 23.18 -27.67 29.40
CA PHE A 50 22.37 -26.70 30.12
C PHE A 50 21.95 -25.57 29.19
N SER A 51 20.77 -25.00 29.43
CA SER A 51 20.35 -23.78 28.74
C SER A 51 21.11 -22.55 29.27
N LYS A 52 20.96 -21.41 28.58
CA LYS A 52 21.53 -20.12 28.99
C LYS A 52 21.13 -19.67 30.40
N VAL A 53 19.99 -20.14 30.92
CA VAL A 53 19.52 -19.81 32.28
C VAL A 53 20.34 -20.55 33.34
N GLY A 54 21.04 -21.63 32.97
CA GLY A 54 21.76 -22.50 33.88
C GLY A 54 20.82 -23.43 34.65
N GLY A 55 21.29 -23.92 35.79
CA GLY A 55 20.54 -24.83 36.65
C GLY A 55 21.39 -25.99 37.18
N THR A 56 20.74 -26.94 37.85
CA THR A 56 21.42 -28.09 38.48
C THR A 56 20.95 -29.40 37.87
N SER A 57 21.91 -30.26 37.53
CA SER A 57 21.67 -31.65 37.16
C SER A 57 22.39 -32.60 38.13
N THR A 58 21.83 -33.78 38.36
CA THR A 58 22.42 -34.79 39.24
C THR A 58 23.27 -35.77 38.46
N LEU A 59 24.50 -36.00 38.92
CA LEU A 59 25.41 -37.06 38.49
C LEU A 59 25.49 -38.14 39.57
N ASN A 60 25.16 -39.37 39.23
CA ASN A 60 25.33 -40.53 40.09
C ASN A 60 26.46 -41.41 39.55
N ILE A 61 27.47 -41.69 40.37
CA ILE A 61 28.60 -42.57 40.02
C ILE A 61 28.59 -43.75 40.97
N LYS A 62 28.56 -44.98 40.45
CA LYS A 62 28.74 -46.17 41.29
C LYS A 62 30.22 -46.27 41.64
N SER A 63 30.55 -46.31 42.92
CA SER A 63 31.94 -46.41 43.38
C SER A 63 32.02 -47.06 44.76
N ASN A 64 32.99 -47.95 44.97
CA ASN A 64 33.37 -48.48 46.28
C ASN A 64 34.53 -47.71 46.93
N VAL A 65 35.07 -46.69 46.25
CA VAL A 65 36.14 -45.80 46.71
C VAL A 65 35.73 -44.34 46.62
N ALA A 66 36.36 -43.46 47.40
CA ALA A 66 36.13 -42.02 47.29
C ALA A 66 36.60 -41.49 45.92
N LEU A 67 35.85 -40.53 45.37
CA LEU A 67 36.17 -39.88 44.10
C LEU A 67 36.34 -38.37 44.28
N GLU A 68 37.29 -37.81 43.55
CA GLU A 68 37.44 -36.37 43.37
C GLU A 68 36.83 -36.00 42.01
N VAL A 69 35.79 -35.17 42.02
CA VAL A 69 35.13 -34.69 40.80
C VAL A 69 35.28 -33.18 40.70
N THR A 70 36.00 -32.71 39.69
CA THR A 70 36.36 -31.29 39.54
C THR A 70 36.00 -30.78 38.17
N SER A 71 35.64 -29.50 38.09
CA SER A 71 35.37 -28.80 36.84
C SER A 71 36.57 -27.95 36.45
N SER A 72 36.88 -27.90 35.15
CA SER A 72 37.91 -26.99 34.61
C SER A 72 37.51 -25.51 34.68
N ALA A 73 36.23 -25.20 34.93
CA ALA A 73 35.71 -23.85 35.04
C ALA A 73 34.77 -23.72 36.24
N PRO A 74 35.31 -23.77 37.49
CA PRO A 74 34.52 -23.81 38.71
C PRO A 74 33.70 -22.54 38.96
N ASP A 75 34.06 -21.42 38.32
CA ASP A 75 33.38 -20.14 38.47
C ASP A 75 31.94 -20.17 37.94
N TRP A 76 31.67 -20.90 36.86
CA TRP A 76 30.33 -20.99 36.26
C TRP A 76 29.78 -22.41 36.16
N CYS A 77 30.62 -23.45 36.23
CA CYS A 77 30.21 -24.86 36.25
C CYS A 77 30.79 -25.53 37.50
N LYS A 78 29.98 -25.59 38.56
CA LYS A 78 30.39 -26.11 39.86
C LYS A 78 29.93 -27.55 40.03
N VAL A 79 30.82 -28.40 40.54
CA VAL A 79 30.47 -29.77 40.95
C VAL A 79 30.60 -29.88 42.45
N THR A 80 29.52 -30.28 43.13
CA THR A 80 29.48 -30.45 44.58
C THR A 80 28.99 -31.83 44.95
N ALA A 81 29.73 -32.54 45.80
CA ALA A 81 29.28 -33.80 46.38
C ALA A 81 28.02 -33.58 47.23
N GLU A 82 27.05 -34.47 47.08
CA GLU A 82 25.82 -34.48 47.86
C GLU A 82 25.73 -35.76 48.71
N ASN A 83 24.96 -35.70 49.80
CA ASN A 83 24.69 -36.89 50.61
C ASN A 83 23.93 -37.93 49.77
N SER A 84 24.45 -39.15 49.76
CA SER A 84 23.81 -40.31 49.17
C SER A 84 23.30 -41.24 50.27
N THR A 85 22.11 -41.79 50.07
CA THR A 85 21.54 -42.83 50.95
C THR A 85 22.06 -44.24 50.61
N SER A 86 22.84 -44.38 49.53
CA SER A 86 23.49 -45.62 49.12
C SER A 86 24.97 -45.60 49.49
N SER A 87 25.45 -46.70 50.07
CA SER A 87 26.88 -46.91 50.34
C SER A 87 27.71 -47.19 49.07
N THR A 88 27.08 -47.35 47.91
CA THR A 88 27.73 -47.74 46.65
C THR A 88 27.49 -46.74 45.49
N ILE A 89 26.70 -45.69 45.73
CA ILE A 89 26.43 -44.63 44.74
C ILE A 89 26.85 -43.30 45.36
N LEU A 90 27.80 -42.62 44.73
CA LEU A 90 28.18 -41.26 45.06
C LEU A 90 27.36 -40.29 44.20
N LYS A 91 26.78 -39.27 44.85
CA LYS A 91 25.91 -38.28 44.21
C LYS A 91 26.64 -36.94 44.11
N TYR A 92 26.59 -36.31 42.95
CA TYR A 92 27.15 -34.99 42.71
C TYR A 92 26.09 -34.10 42.04
N ALA A 93 25.97 -32.86 42.50
CA ALA A 93 25.25 -31.83 41.79
C ALA A 93 26.22 -31.10 40.85
N VAL A 94 25.89 -31.09 39.55
CA VAL A 94 26.54 -30.27 38.54
C VAL A 94 25.66 -29.05 38.33
N THR A 95 26.09 -27.90 38.83
CA THR A 95 25.35 -26.64 38.78
C THR A 95 26.03 -25.66 37.85
N THR A 96 25.28 -25.10 36.91
CA THR A 96 25.74 -24.03 36.02
C THR A 96 25.09 -22.71 36.39
N GLU A 97 25.87 -21.63 36.44
CA GLU A 97 25.35 -20.26 36.47
C GLU A 97 24.77 -19.87 35.11
N ALA A 98 23.95 -18.82 35.06
CA ALA A 98 23.45 -18.31 33.79
C ALA A 98 24.61 -17.91 32.86
N ASN A 99 24.50 -18.24 31.57
CA ASN A 99 25.40 -17.75 30.54
C ASN A 99 24.86 -16.44 29.99
N THR A 100 25.61 -15.35 30.22
CA THR A 100 25.28 -14.00 29.72
C THR A 100 26.01 -13.68 28.41
N GLU A 101 26.92 -14.53 27.97
CA GLU A 101 27.71 -14.31 26.76
C GLU A 101 26.98 -14.84 25.51
N PRO A 102 27.15 -14.18 24.34
CA PRO A 102 26.50 -14.57 23.09
C PRO A 102 27.16 -15.80 22.42
N SER A 103 28.08 -16.47 23.11
CA SER A 103 28.74 -17.70 22.66
C SER A 103 28.47 -18.86 23.61
N ASP A 104 28.35 -20.06 23.04
CA ASP A 104 28.34 -21.30 23.81
C ASP A 104 29.64 -21.43 24.62
N ARG A 105 29.54 -22.04 25.80
CA ARG A 105 30.70 -22.30 26.66
C ARG A 105 30.73 -23.74 27.13
N GLU A 106 31.94 -24.26 27.31
CA GLU A 106 32.17 -25.65 27.70
C GLU A 106 33.11 -25.74 28.92
N ALA A 107 32.82 -26.68 29.81
CA ALA A 107 33.69 -27.07 30.92
C ALA A 107 33.95 -28.57 30.87
N ASN A 108 35.19 -28.99 31.13
CA ASN A 108 35.52 -30.39 31.30
C ASN A 108 35.37 -30.78 32.77
N VAL A 109 34.52 -31.77 33.07
CA VAL A 109 34.38 -32.34 34.40
C VAL A 109 35.16 -33.63 34.47
N MET A 110 36.18 -33.64 35.33
CA MET A 110 37.12 -34.74 35.51
C MET A 110 36.80 -35.53 36.78
N VAL A 111 36.78 -36.86 36.67
CA VAL A 111 36.59 -37.80 37.78
C VAL A 111 37.91 -38.52 38.04
N LYS A 112 38.41 -38.42 39.28
CA LYS A 112 39.64 -39.07 39.72
C LYS A 112 39.41 -40.01 40.90
N SER A 113 40.20 -41.07 40.95
CA SER A 113 40.34 -41.96 42.12
C SER A 113 41.81 -42.13 42.46
N GLY A 114 42.18 -41.92 43.73
CA GLY A 114 43.58 -42.01 44.17
C GLY A 114 44.56 -41.12 43.40
N GLY A 115 44.08 -39.98 42.86
CA GLY A 115 44.86 -39.06 42.04
C GLY A 115 44.94 -39.39 40.54
N SER A 116 44.44 -40.55 40.11
CA SER A 116 44.42 -40.97 38.70
C SER A 116 43.06 -40.68 38.05
N GLU A 117 43.06 -40.24 36.80
CA GLU A 117 41.83 -40.02 36.02
C GLU A 117 41.16 -41.36 35.69
N VAL A 118 39.87 -41.44 35.99
CA VAL A 118 39.03 -42.63 35.73
C VAL A 118 37.88 -42.33 34.78
N GLY A 119 37.70 -41.06 34.41
CA GLY A 119 36.79 -40.61 33.36
C GLY A 119 36.64 -39.09 33.34
N HIS A 120 36.15 -38.56 32.23
CA HIS A 120 35.80 -37.16 32.09
C HIS A 120 34.60 -37.00 31.16
N PHE A 121 33.91 -35.87 31.25
CA PHE A 121 32.81 -35.53 30.36
C PHE A 121 32.68 -34.01 30.20
N ILE A 122 32.09 -33.58 29.09
CA ILE A 122 31.90 -32.16 28.79
C ILE A 122 30.55 -31.69 29.32
N VAL A 123 30.55 -30.55 30.02
CA VAL A 123 29.35 -29.77 30.29
C VAL A 123 29.29 -28.64 29.27
N LYS A 124 28.26 -28.66 28.42
CA LYS A 124 27.98 -27.62 27.43
C LYS A 124 26.87 -26.70 27.93
N GLN A 125 27.02 -25.40 27.75
CA GLN A 125 25.97 -24.44 28.06
C GLN A 125 25.74 -23.51 26.88
N THR A 126 24.47 -23.37 26.47
CA THR A 126 24.09 -22.54 25.32
C THR A 126 24.33 -21.04 25.59
N ALA A 127 24.64 -20.28 24.54
CA ALA A 127 24.76 -18.81 24.54
C ALA A 127 23.51 -18.08 25.05
N ALA A 128 23.71 -16.87 25.59
CA ALA A 128 22.65 -15.87 25.71
C ALA A 128 22.16 -15.41 24.32
N ASP A 129 20.98 -14.79 24.27
CA ASP A 129 20.52 -14.18 23.01
C ASP A 129 21.49 -13.06 22.62
N GLY A 130 21.82 -12.98 21.33
CA GLY A 130 22.62 -11.92 20.75
C GLY A 130 21.84 -11.22 19.66
N LEU A 131 21.79 -9.90 19.69
CA LEU A 131 21.19 -9.08 18.64
C LEU A 131 21.99 -7.79 18.52
N VAL A 132 22.60 -7.57 17.36
CA VAL A 132 23.34 -6.35 17.03
C VAL A 132 23.04 -5.97 15.59
N VAL A 133 22.77 -4.69 15.33
CA VAL A 133 22.75 -4.14 13.97
C VAL A 133 24.18 -3.88 13.53
N GLU A 134 24.64 -4.61 12.52
CA GLU A 134 26.00 -4.48 12.01
C GLU A 134 26.11 -3.33 11.00
N SER A 135 25.17 -3.27 10.04
CA SER A 135 25.17 -2.24 9.00
C SER A 135 23.80 -2.06 8.37
N THR A 136 23.66 -0.95 7.64
CA THR A 136 22.49 -0.66 6.80
C THR A 136 22.93 -0.18 5.41
N THR A 137 22.06 -0.35 4.40
CA THR A 137 22.35 0.11 3.02
C THR A 137 22.62 1.61 2.95
N PHE A 138 21.90 2.41 3.75
CA PHE A 138 22.07 3.86 3.82
C PHE A 138 22.28 4.27 5.29
N PRO A 139 23.55 4.35 5.75
CA PRO A 139 23.87 4.64 7.14
C PRO A 139 23.57 6.09 7.55
N GLU A 140 23.55 7.03 6.60
CA GLU A 140 23.22 8.44 6.87
C GLU A 140 21.79 8.78 6.48
N LYS A 141 21.49 8.79 5.18
CA LYS A 141 20.17 9.09 4.65
C LYS A 141 19.85 8.27 3.42
N VAL A 142 18.61 7.84 3.31
CA VAL A 142 18.04 7.29 2.09
C VAL A 142 17.79 8.42 1.09
N PRO A 143 18.13 8.25 -0.20
CA PRO A 143 17.76 9.20 -1.24
C PRO A 143 16.25 9.47 -1.27
N ALA A 144 15.87 10.61 -1.86
CA ALA A 144 14.47 10.97 -2.00
C ALA A 144 13.70 9.90 -2.77
N GLU A 145 14.32 9.31 -3.80
CA GLU A 145 13.78 8.24 -4.64
C GLU A 145 13.42 6.97 -3.87
N GLY A 146 13.96 6.82 -2.65
CA GLY A 146 13.78 5.61 -1.84
C GLY A 146 14.55 4.43 -2.42
N GLY A 147 13.99 3.23 -2.26
CA GLY A 147 14.55 1.99 -2.78
C GLY A 147 14.73 0.92 -1.72
N ASN A 148 15.51 -0.12 -2.07
CA ASN A 148 15.81 -1.23 -1.18
C ASN A 148 16.67 -0.75 -0.01
N TYR A 149 16.23 -1.08 1.21
CA TYR A 149 16.94 -0.79 2.44
C TYR A 149 17.16 -2.10 3.19
N ILE A 150 18.41 -2.52 3.32
CA ILE A 150 18.79 -3.76 4.00
C ILE A 150 19.40 -3.42 5.35
N VAL A 151 18.99 -4.14 6.38
CA VAL A 151 19.61 -4.14 7.71
C VAL A 151 20.30 -5.48 7.91
N THR A 152 21.61 -5.47 8.08
CA THR A 152 22.42 -6.66 8.36
C THR A 152 22.59 -6.81 9.87
N LEU A 153 22.31 -8.01 10.38
CA LEU A 153 22.29 -8.33 11.80
C LEU A 153 23.32 -9.41 12.14
N ILE A 154 23.93 -9.27 13.31
CA ILE A 154 24.61 -10.37 14.01
C ILE A 154 23.65 -10.88 15.08
N THR A 155 23.12 -12.08 14.90
CA THR A 155 22.15 -12.67 15.82
C THR A 155 22.18 -14.20 15.83
N ASN A 156 21.74 -14.80 16.94
CA ASN A 156 21.65 -16.25 17.13
C ASN A 156 20.19 -16.75 17.32
N GLY A 157 19.20 -15.93 17.02
CA GLY A 157 17.78 -16.28 17.12
C GLY A 157 16.87 -15.52 16.16
N ASP A 158 15.57 -15.82 16.22
CA ASP A 158 14.56 -15.21 15.33
C ASP A 158 14.19 -13.79 15.76
N VAL A 159 14.49 -12.82 14.90
CA VAL A 159 14.25 -11.39 15.14
C VAL A 159 12.87 -10.97 14.64
N GLN A 160 12.05 -10.43 15.54
CA GLN A 160 10.79 -9.77 15.23
C GLN A 160 11.04 -8.33 14.76
N VAL A 161 10.21 -7.87 13.82
CA VAL A 161 10.34 -6.54 13.20
C VAL A 161 9.05 -5.75 13.45
N ALA A 162 9.20 -4.51 13.89
CA ALA A 162 8.11 -3.54 13.93
C ALA A 162 8.56 -2.25 13.26
N VAL A 163 7.69 -1.66 12.44
CA VAL A 163 7.95 -0.42 11.70
C VAL A 163 6.88 0.60 12.09
N ASP A 164 7.30 1.82 12.43
CA ASP A 164 6.41 2.88 12.93
C ASP A 164 5.81 3.76 11.83
N SER A 165 6.14 3.46 10.58
CA SER A 165 5.84 4.27 9.41
C SER A 165 5.30 3.40 8.28
N ASP A 166 4.42 3.99 7.47
CA ASP A 166 3.76 3.36 6.33
C ASP A 166 4.60 3.36 5.04
N TRP A 167 5.59 4.25 4.97
CA TRP A 167 6.52 4.43 3.85
C TRP A 167 7.77 3.55 3.94
N ILE A 168 7.92 2.76 5.00
CA ILE A 168 8.93 1.70 5.12
C ILE A 168 8.19 0.37 5.20
N LYS A 169 8.45 -0.56 4.28
CA LYS A 169 7.75 -1.85 4.24
C LYS A 169 8.74 -3.00 4.26
N GLU A 170 8.62 -3.89 5.24
CA GLU A 170 9.38 -5.15 5.26
C GLU A 170 9.02 -6.00 4.03
N VAL A 171 10.04 -6.56 3.38
CA VAL A 171 9.90 -7.50 2.27
C VAL A 171 10.38 -8.86 2.74
N SER A 172 9.49 -9.84 2.66
CA SER A 172 9.83 -11.24 2.91
C SER A 172 10.56 -11.83 1.71
N THR A 173 11.89 -11.89 1.79
CA THR A 173 12.71 -12.65 0.83
C THR A 173 12.82 -14.10 1.28
N ARG A 174 12.71 -15.07 0.35
CA ARG A 174 13.12 -16.46 0.64
C ARG A 174 14.59 -16.45 1.06
N ALA A 175 14.88 -16.89 2.28
CA ALA A 175 16.23 -16.90 2.83
C ALA A 175 17.20 -17.68 1.91
N ALA A 176 18.23 -17.00 1.41
CA ALA A 176 19.45 -17.66 0.99
C ALA A 176 20.25 -18.02 2.26
N MET A 177 20.96 -19.15 2.24
CA MET A 177 21.71 -19.65 3.39
C MET A 177 22.98 -18.80 3.67
N SER A 178 22.84 -17.66 4.37
CA SER A 178 23.84 -17.00 5.23
C SER A 178 23.45 -15.55 5.55
N GLU A 179 23.92 -15.03 6.69
CA GLU A 179 23.69 -13.70 7.28
C GLU A 179 22.22 -13.35 7.57
N ALA A 180 21.92 -12.92 8.80
CA ALA A 180 20.58 -12.53 9.21
C ALA A 180 20.29 -11.12 8.67
N VAL A 181 19.73 -11.05 7.45
CA VAL A 181 19.33 -9.79 6.83
C VAL A 181 17.83 -9.55 6.97
N LYS A 182 17.45 -8.29 7.20
CA LYS A 182 16.07 -7.82 7.09
C LYS A 182 15.99 -6.83 5.92
N SER A 183 15.11 -7.11 4.97
CA SER A 183 14.94 -6.30 3.76
C SER A 183 13.70 -5.44 3.85
N PHE A 184 13.81 -4.20 3.42
CA PHE A 184 12.73 -3.22 3.41
C PHE A 184 12.70 -2.49 2.06
N ILE A 185 11.52 -2.01 1.67
CA ILE A 185 11.38 -0.95 0.66
C ILE A 185 11.08 0.35 1.39
N VAL A 186 11.92 1.34 1.14
CA VAL A 186 11.66 2.73 1.48
C VAL A 186 10.97 3.38 0.28
N SER A 187 9.74 3.85 0.45
CA SER A 187 9.01 4.57 -0.59
C SER A 187 9.71 5.89 -0.93
N VAL A 188 9.55 6.34 -2.17
CA VAL A 188 9.97 7.68 -2.60
C VAL A 188 9.33 8.78 -1.72
N ASN A 189 10.04 9.88 -1.54
CA ASN A 189 9.62 11.07 -0.83
C ASN A 189 9.54 12.24 -1.81
N TYR A 190 8.40 12.93 -1.87
CA TYR A 190 8.19 14.14 -2.68
C TYR A 190 7.97 15.39 -1.83
N GLY A 191 8.27 15.30 -0.54
CA GLY A 191 8.07 16.37 0.43
C GLY A 191 9.35 16.69 1.21
N THR A 192 9.17 17.24 2.40
CA THR A 192 10.27 17.53 3.31
C THR A 192 10.97 16.25 3.76
N ALA A 193 12.21 16.36 4.24
CA ALA A 193 12.92 15.23 4.82
C ALA A 193 12.09 14.60 5.95
N ARG A 194 12.09 13.26 6.03
CA ARG A 194 11.30 12.47 6.98
C ARG A 194 12.15 11.39 7.64
N SER A 195 11.70 10.87 8.77
CA SER A 195 12.37 9.79 9.49
C SER A 195 11.37 8.78 10.06
N GLY A 196 11.75 7.51 10.06
CA GLY A 196 10.96 6.40 10.62
C GLY A 196 11.87 5.44 11.37
N LEU A 197 11.28 4.59 12.20
CA LEU A 197 11.96 3.64 13.06
C LEU A 197 11.64 2.20 12.64
N ILE A 198 12.70 1.41 12.51
CA ILE A 198 12.62 -0.05 12.46
C ILE A 198 13.09 -0.55 13.83
N THR A 199 12.20 -1.20 14.56
CA THR A 199 12.49 -1.84 15.84
C THR A 199 12.66 -3.34 15.64
N LEU A 200 13.79 -3.86 16.12
CA LEU A 200 14.20 -5.26 16.01
C LEU A 200 14.23 -5.88 17.41
N THR A 201 13.52 -6.99 17.61
CA THR A 201 13.39 -7.61 18.95
C THR A 201 13.74 -9.09 18.91
N LEU A 202 14.62 -9.51 19.83
CA LEU A 202 14.93 -10.92 20.12
C LEU A 202 14.85 -11.15 21.63
N GLY A 203 13.82 -11.87 22.08
CA GLY A 203 13.58 -12.07 23.50
C GLY A 203 13.35 -10.73 24.22
N THR A 204 14.27 -10.37 25.12
CA THR A 204 14.26 -9.07 25.84
C THR A 204 15.18 -8.02 25.20
N LEU A 205 15.97 -8.38 24.18
CA LEU A 205 16.86 -7.46 23.49
C LEU A 205 16.08 -6.67 22.45
N THR A 206 16.42 -5.38 22.32
CA THR A 206 15.83 -4.48 21.33
C THR A 206 16.92 -3.63 20.71
N GLU A 207 16.97 -3.62 19.38
CA GLU A 207 17.79 -2.73 18.58
C GLU A 207 16.89 -1.86 17.71
N THR A 208 17.30 -0.62 17.46
CA THR A 208 16.50 0.35 16.69
C THR A 208 17.32 0.98 15.58
N VAL A 209 16.78 0.96 14.36
CA VAL A 209 17.35 1.65 13.20
C VAL A 209 16.50 2.87 12.87
N VAL A 210 17.11 4.05 12.89
CA VAL A 210 16.49 5.29 12.41
C VAL A 210 16.72 5.40 10.90
N VAL A 211 15.67 5.26 10.12
CA VAL A 211 15.71 5.47 8.67
C VAL A 211 15.41 6.94 8.40
N SER A 212 16.43 7.72 8.08
CA SER A 212 16.27 9.12 7.67
C SER A 212 16.22 9.20 6.14
N GLN A 213 15.22 9.86 5.57
CA GLN A 213 15.09 10.03 4.13
C GLN A 213 15.21 11.51 3.74
N MET A 214 15.95 11.79 2.66
CA MET A 214 16.10 13.13 2.11
C MET A 214 14.76 13.70 1.64
N ALA A 215 14.65 15.03 1.62
CA ALA A 215 13.56 15.71 0.95
C ALA A 215 13.63 15.43 -0.55
N GLY A 216 12.48 15.23 -1.20
CA GLY A 216 12.43 15.12 -2.66
C GLY A 216 11.72 16.30 -3.29
N GLN A 217 12.00 16.49 -4.58
CA GLN A 217 11.33 17.49 -5.39
C GLN A 217 10.16 16.86 -6.12
N LEU A 218 9.11 17.65 -6.27
CA LEU A 218 8.01 17.31 -7.17
C LEU A 218 8.57 17.18 -8.60
N PRO A 219 8.05 16.27 -9.43
CA PRO A 219 8.42 16.20 -10.83
C PRO A 219 8.16 17.56 -11.51
N ASP A 220 9.21 18.20 -12.03
CA ASP A 220 9.13 19.54 -12.64
C ASP A 220 8.94 19.48 -14.18
N GLU A 221 9.13 18.34 -14.83
CA GLU A 221 8.98 18.21 -16.30
C GLU A 221 7.67 17.48 -16.66
N GLY A 222 6.79 18.17 -17.40
CA GLY A 222 5.53 17.63 -17.92
C GLY A 222 4.38 17.55 -16.93
N MET A 223 4.55 18.04 -15.68
CA MET A 223 3.52 18.02 -14.63
C MET A 223 3.24 19.42 -14.04
N GLU A 224 3.50 20.47 -14.82
CA GLU A 224 3.60 21.85 -14.35
C GLU A 224 2.26 22.45 -13.88
N SER A 225 1.13 21.99 -14.44
CA SER A 225 -0.17 22.61 -14.16
C SER A 225 -0.84 22.04 -12.91
N ASP A 226 -1.08 22.89 -11.92
CA ASP A 226 -2.06 22.60 -10.88
C ASP A 226 -3.46 22.35 -11.46
N ALA A 227 -4.41 21.94 -10.62
CA ALA A 227 -5.73 21.53 -11.06
C ALA A 227 -6.44 22.66 -11.82
N MET A 228 -6.41 23.88 -11.29
CA MET A 228 -7.10 25.02 -11.91
C MET A 228 -6.48 25.40 -13.26
N THR A 229 -5.15 25.44 -13.31
CA THR A 229 -4.40 25.73 -14.53
C THR A 229 -4.65 24.66 -15.59
N LEU A 230 -4.68 23.37 -15.21
CA LEU A 230 -4.95 22.27 -16.13
C LEU A 230 -6.41 22.31 -16.64
N ALA A 231 -7.37 22.61 -15.75
CA ALA A 231 -8.79 22.76 -16.11
C ALA A 231 -8.98 23.85 -17.19
N ALA A 232 -8.25 24.96 -17.10
CA ALA A 232 -8.34 26.05 -18.08
C ALA A 232 -7.86 25.66 -19.49
N LYS A 233 -6.98 24.65 -19.58
CA LYS A 233 -6.48 24.13 -20.86
C LYS A 233 -7.47 23.20 -21.56
N MET A 234 -8.41 22.59 -20.83
CA MET A 234 -9.44 21.73 -21.41
C MET A 234 -10.57 22.59 -21.98
N TYR A 235 -10.85 22.46 -23.29
CA TYR A 235 -11.79 23.32 -24.01
C TYR A 235 -13.22 22.75 -24.00
N ALA A 236 -13.34 21.49 -24.42
CA ALA A 236 -14.55 20.68 -24.40
C ALA A 236 -14.13 19.22 -24.40
N GLY A 237 -14.78 18.42 -23.55
CA GLY A 237 -14.52 17.02 -23.38
C GLY A 237 -15.53 16.13 -24.10
N TRP A 238 -15.10 14.92 -24.43
CA TRP A 238 -15.91 13.88 -25.06
C TRP A 238 -15.73 12.57 -24.31
N ASN A 239 -16.82 11.89 -23.94
CA ASN A 239 -16.75 10.56 -23.35
C ASN A 239 -16.65 9.51 -24.46
N LEU A 240 -15.70 8.59 -24.29
CA LEU A 240 -15.62 7.35 -25.03
C LEU A 240 -16.61 6.32 -24.44
N GLY A 241 -17.88 6.70 -24.37
CA GLY A 241 -18.93 5.94 -23.69
C GLY A 241 -19.26 4.62 -24.37
N ASN A 242 -19.84 3.70 -23.61
CA ASN A 242 -20.20 2.32 -23.94
C ASN A 242 -19.10 1.55 -24.66
N THR A 243 -17.85 1.71 -24.23
CA THR A 243 -16.66 1.13 -24.86
C THR A 243 -15.81 0.36 -23.85
N LEU A 244 -14.85 0.99 -23.15
CA LEU A 244 -13.92 0.28 -22.27
C LEU A 244 -14.53 -0.13 -20.91
N GLU A 245 -15.65 0.48 -20.53
CA GLU A 245 -16.47 0.12 -19.38
C GLU A 245 -17.46 -1.02 -19.67
N ALA A 246 -17.65 -1.38 -20.93
CA ALA A 246 -18.66 -2.35 -21.31
C ALA A 246 -18.40 -3.72 -20.67
N ILE A 247 -19.40 -4.21 -19.92
CA ILE A 247 -19.37 -5.54 -19.32
C ILE A 247 -19.45 -6.60 -20.43
N GLY A 248 -18.43 -7.45 -20.51
CA GLY A 248 -18.25 -8.43 -21.58
C GLY A 248 -17.14 -8.09 -22.59
N GLY A 249 -16.51 -6.92 -22.49
CA GLY A 249 -15.40 -6.53 -23.37
C GLY A 249 -15.61 -5.20 -24.08
N GLU A 250 -14.53 -4.61 -24.61
CA GLU A 250 -14.51 -3.29 -25.26
C GLU A 250 -15.60 -3.08 -26.34
N THR A 251 -16.03 -4.16 -27.00
CA THR A 251 -17.04 -4.11 -28.08
C THR A 251 -18.40 -4.68 -27.68
N ALA A 252 -18.59 -5.03 -26.40
CA ALA A 252 -19.77 -5.78 -25.95
C ALA A 252 -21.06 -4.97 -26.00
N TRP A 253 -20.97 -3.63 -25.92
CA TRP A 253 -22.12 -2.73 -26.00
C TRP A 253 -22.29 -2.08 -27.39
N GLY A 254 -21.76 -2.72 -28.43
CA GLY A 254 -22.05 -2.38 -29.83
C GLY A 254 -21.08 -1.40 -30.49
N ASN A 255 -20.16 -0.80 -29.73
CA ASN A 255 -19.10 0.03 -30.28
C ASN A 255 -17.95 -0.81 -30.88
N PRO A 256 -17.29 -0.33 -31.95
CA PRO A 256 -16.07 -0.96 -32.44
C PRO A 256 -14.90 -0.71 -31.47
N LYS A 257 -13.84 -1.51 -31.63
CA LYS A 257 -12.58 -1.30 -30.93
C LYS A 257 -12.01 0.09 -31.25
N VAL A 258 -11.50 0.78 -30.24
CA VAL A 258 -10.95 2.14 -30.36
C VAL A 258 -9.67 2.14 -31.19
N THR A 259 -9.57 3.08 -32.12
CA THR A 259 -8.40 3.26 -32.99
C THR A 259 -7.75 4.62 -32.76
N ALA A 260 -6.49 4.76 -33.16
CA ALA A 260 -5.80 6.04 -33.14
C ALA A 260 -6.49 7.05 -34.08
N GLU A 261 -7.00 6.58 -35.22
CA GLU A 261 -7.72 7.39 -36.21
C GLU A 261 -9.02 7.98 -35.65
N LEU A 262 -9.75 7.23 -34.80
CA LEU A 262 -10.94 7.75 -34.13
C LEU A 262 -10.57 8.92 -33.21
N ILE A 263 -9.56 8.76 -32.35
CA ILE A 263 -9.14 9.82 -31.42
C ILE A 263 -8.60 11.04 -32.16
N LYS A 264 -7.84 10.82 -33.24
CA LYS A 264 -7.42 11.90 -34.14
C LYS A 264 -8.61 12.64 -34.74
N SER A 265 -9.64 11.93 -35.19
CA SER A 265 -10.86 12.55 -35.72
C SER A 265 -11.59 13.37 -34.65
N VAL A 266 -11.65 12.89 -33.41
CA VAL A 266 -12.21 13.63 -32.27
C VAL A 266 -11.44 14.95 -32.03
N LYS A 267 -10.10 14.94 -32.12
CA LYS A 267 -9.27 16.15 -32.09
C LYS A 267 -9.59 17.12 -33.23
N GLU A 268 -9.69 16.60 -34.46
CA GLU A 268 -10.00 17.38 -35.67
C GLU A 268 -11.39 18.03 -35.61
N LEU A 269 -12.31 17.43 -34.87
CA LEU A 269 -13.63 17.99 -34.56
C LEU A 269 -13.62 19.09 -33.48
N GLY A 270 -12.46 19.40 -32.89
CA GLY A 270 -12.28 20.52 -31.97
C GLY A 270 -12.37 20.16 -30.48
N PHE A 271 -12.57 18.88 -30.14
CA PHE A 271 -12.39 18.41 -28.77
C PHE A 271 -10.90 18.33 -28.44
N ASN A 272 -10.52 18.57 -27.19
CA ASN A 272 -9.13 18.39 -26.73
C ASN A 272 -9.02 17.57 -25.45
N ALA A 273 -10.11 16.97 -24.97
CA ALA A 273 -10.12 16.09 -23.83
C ALA A 273 -11.04 14.89 -24.08
N VAL A 274 -10.63 13.70 -23.64
CA VAL A 274 -11.39 12.46 -23.71
C VAL A 274 -11.54 11.88 -22.31
N ARG A 275 -12.77 11.66 -21.86
CA ARG A 275 -13.04 10.80 -20.70
C ARG A 275 -13.20 9.36 -21.18
N ILE A 276 -12.48 8.45 -20.57
CA ILE A 276 -12.38 7.03 -20.95
C ILE A 276 -12.96 6.19 -19.80
N PRO A 277 -14.30 6.03 -19.76
CA PRO A 277 -14.94 5.03 -18.90
C PRO A 277 -14.26 3.67 -19.01
N CYS A 278 -13.78 3.11 -17.90
CA CYS A 278 -13.09 1.82 -17.89
C CYS A 278 -13.66 0.87 -16.84
N SER A 279 -13.80 -0.40 -17.21
CA SER A 279 -14.11 -1.50 -16.29
C SER A 279 -12.83 -2.27 -16.00
N TRP A 280 -12.71 -2.84 -14.80
CA TRP A 280 -11.49 -3.47 -14.30
C TRP A 280 -11.78 -4.79 -13.58
N ASP A 281 -12.88 -4.89 -12.85
CA ASP A 281 -13.25 -6.07 -12.07
C ASP A 281 -13.34 -7.34 -12.92
N GLN A 282 -13.98 -7.24 -14.08
CA GLN A 282 -14.11 -8.36 -15.03
C GLN A 282 -12.77 -8.84 -15.63
N TYR A 283 -11.71 -8.06 -15.43
CA TYR A 283 -10.36 -8.35 -15.92
C TYR A 283 -9.40 -8.79 -14.81
N ILE A 284 -9.89 -9.03 -13.59
CA ILE A 284 -9.08 -9.62 -12.52
C ILE A 284 -8.84 -11.10 -12.83
N GLU A 285 -7.57 -11.52 -12.87
CA GLU A 285 -7.16 -12.92 -13.07
C GLU A 285 -6.78 -13.64 -11.77
N ASP A 286 -6.43 -12.91 -10.72
CA ASP A 286 -6.21 -13.44 -9.37
C ASP A 286 -7.01 -12.63 -8.35
N GLY A 287 -8.11 -13.21 -7.87
CA GLY A 287 -8.98 -12.57 -6.87
C GLY A 287 -8.35 -12.40 -5.49
N GLY A 288 -7.27 -13.11 -5.16
CA GLY A 288 -6.57 -12.96 -3.88
C GLY A 288 -5.75 -11.67 -3.79
N THR A 289 -5.11 -11.30 -4.91
CA THR A 289 -4.29 -10.08 -5.04
C THR A 289 -4.99 -8.96 -5.80
N TYR A 290 -6.17 -9.23 -6.39
CA TYR A 290 -6.86 -8.39 -7.36
C TYR A 290 -6.01 -8.07 -8.59
N LYS A 291 -5.11 -8.98 -8.99
CA LYS A 291 -4.25 -8.78 -10.16
C LYS A 291 -5.12 -8.65 -11.42
N VAL A 292 -4.98 -7.53 -12.13
CA VAL A 292 -5.63 -7.30 -13.43
C VAL A 292 -4.79 -7.95 -14.52
N LYS A 293 -5.43 -8.54 -15.53
CA LYS A 293 -4.76 -9.07 -16.73
C LYS A 293 -3.88 -8.01 -17.37
N ASP A 294 -2.63 -8.37 -17.63
CA ASP A 294 -1.66 -7.47 -18.28
C ASP A 294 -2.15 -7.00 -19.66
N GLU A 295 -2.85 -7.86 -20.40
CA GLU A 295 -3.45 -7.52 -21.70
C GLU A 295 -4.46 -6.35 -21.60
N TRP A 296 -5.25 -6.31 -20.52
CA TRP A 296 -6.21 -5.23 -20.32
C TRP A 296 -5.53 -3.92 -19.90
N LEU A 297 -4.57 -3.99 -18.97
CA LEU A 297 -3.74 -2.84 -18.60
C LEU A 297 -2.99 -2.27 -19.81
N ASN A 298 -2.48 -3.12 -20.70
CA ASN A 298 -1.86 -2.72 -21.95
C ASN A 298 -2.85 -2.08 -22.92
N ARG A 299 -4.09 -2.59 -22.98
CA ARG A 299 -5.11 -2.03 -23.84
C ARG A 299 -5.53 -0.62 -23.41
N VAL A 300 -5.73 -0.39 -22.12
CA VAL A 300 -6.03 0.95 -21.60
C VAL A 300 -4.84 1.90 -21.82
N TYR A 301 -3.62 1.42 -21.58
CA TYR A 301 -2.39 2.16 -21.88
C TYR A 301 -2.32 2.63 -23.34
N GLU A 302 -2.68 1.76 -24.29
CA GLU A 302 -2.71 2.08 -25.73
C GLU A 302 -3.74 3.18 -26.05
N VAL A 303 -4.96 3.08 -25.52
CA VAL A 303 -6.03 4.07 -25.75
C VAL A 303 -5.71 5.43 -25.14
N VAL A 304 -5.12 5.47 -23.94
CA VAL A 304 -4.59 6.72 -23.35
C VAL A 304 -3.50 7.31 -24.25
N GLY A 305 -2.60 6.47 -24.77
CA GLY A 305 -1.54 6.88 -25.67
C GLY A 305 -2.05 7.54 -26.96
N TYR A 306 -3.21 7.11 -27.49
CA TYR A 306 -3.85 7.78 -28.61
C TYR A 306 -4.25 9.22 -28.29
N CYS A 307 -4.71 9.49 -27.08
CA CYS A 307 -5.07 10.84 -26.65
C CYS A 307 -3.81 11.71 -26.47
N VAL A 308 -2.84 11.23 -25.69
CA VAL A 308 -1.61 11.99 -25.39
C VAL A 308 -0.81 12.28 -26.66
N SER A 309 -0.70 11.33 -27.58
CA SER A 309 0.00 11.55 -28.87
C SER A 309 -0.69 12.55 -29.80
N ASN A 310 -1.97 12.86 -29.57
CA ASN A 310 -2.72 13.89 -30.27
C ASN A 310 -2.83 15.21 -29.47
N ASP A 311 -2.01 15.39 -28.44
CA ASP A 311 -2.03 16.59 -27.58
C ASP A 311 -3.45 16.80 -27.00
N MET A 312 -4.02 15.72 -26.47
CA MET A 312 -5.32 15.70 -25.82
C MET A 312 -5.22 15.19 -24.40
N TYR A 313 -6.06 15.75 -23.53
CA TYR A 313 -6.23 15.26 -22.17
C TYR A 313 -7.01 13.94 -22.15
N ALA A 314 -6.65 13.03 -21.26
CA ALA A 314 -7.33 11.77 -21.02
C ALA A 314 -7.72 11.68 -19.54
N ILE A 315 -8.99 11.35 -19.26
CA ILE A 315 -9.47 11.02 -17.92
C ILE A 315 -9.77 9.53 -17.88
N VAL A 316 -9.03 8.75 -17.10
CA VAL A 316 -9.31 7.33 -16.86
C VAL A 316 -9.96 7.16 -15.51
N ASN A 317 -11.03 6.36 -15.43
CA ASN A 317 -11.69 6.04 -14.16
C ASN A 317 -11.77 4.54 -13.88
N ILE A 318 -12.30 4.20 -12.70
CA ILE A 318 -13.01 2.94 -12.49
C ILE A 318 -14.49 3.28 -12.63
N HIS A 319 -15.12 2.79 -13.70
CA HIS A 319 -16.50 3.12 -14.03
C HIS A 319 -17.48 2.30 -13.17
N TRP A 320 -18.76 2.19 -13.57
CA TRP A 320 -19.74 1.34 -12.87
C TRP A 320 -19.22 -0.06 -12.56
N ASP A 321 -18.53 -0.69 -13.53
CA ASP A 321 -17.72 -1.89 -13.32
C ASP A 321 -18.47 -3.04 -12.62
N GLY A 322 -19.74 -3.25 -12.97
CA GLY A 322 -20.60 -4.26 -12.35
C GLY A 322 -21.14 -3.89 -10.97
N GLY A 323 -20.90 -2.65 -10.51
CA GLY A 323 -21.45 -2.06 -9.31
C GLY A 323 -20.74 -2.46 -8.02
N TRP A 324 -19.56 -3.08 -8.07
CA TRP A 324 -18.87 -3.56 -6.86
C TRP A 324 -18.56 -2.44 -5.86
N LEU A 325 -18.24 -1.24 -6.35
CA LEU A 325 -18.06 -0.03 -5.54
C LEU A 325 -19.31 0.85 -5.57
N GLU A 326 -19.76 1.21 -6.78
CA GLU A 326 -20.82 2.21 -7.00
C GLU A 326 -22.12 1.88 -6.24
N ASN A 327 -22.51 0.60 -6.13
CA ASN A 327 -23.72 0.19 -5.41
C ASN A 327 -23.48 -0.13 -3.92
N ASN A 328 -22.27 0.10 -3.42
CA ASN A 328 -21.78 -0.44 -2.15
C ASN A 328 -21.06 0.62 -1.30
N CYS A 329 -21.57 1.85 -1.27
CA CYS A 329 -21.17 2.88 -0.29
C CYS A 329 -21.79 2.59 1.10
N THR A 330 -21.55 1.39 1.65
CA THR A 330 -22.06 0.94 2.96
C THR A 330 -20.92 0.54 3.89
N ALA A 331 -21.15 0.64 5.21
CA ALA A 331 -20.13 0.33 6.22
C ALA A 331 -19.65 -1.13 6.13
N ASP A 332 -20.57 -2.04 5.87
CA ASP A 332 -20.36 -3.48 5.71
C ASP A 332 -19.55 -3.86 4.46
N LYS A 333 -19.47 -2.97 3.46
CA LYS A 333 -18.62 -3.14 2.27
C LYS A 333 -17.33 -2.33 2.30
N GLN A 334 -17.24 -1.37 3.22
CA GLN A 334 -16.18 -0.37 3.27
C GLN A 334 -14.77 -0.96 3.27
N GLU A 335 -14.49 -1.94 4.14
CA GLU A 335 -13.15 -2.54 4.25
C GLU A 335 -12.76 -3.30 2.97
N ALA A 336 -13.65 -4.17 2.48
CA ALA A 336 -13.41 -4.97 1.29
C ALA A 336 -13.22 -4.10 0.05
N ASN A 337 -14.05 -3.06 -0.10
CA ASN A 337 -14.00 -2.15 -1.23
C ASN A 337 -12.75 -1.26 -1.18
N ASN A 338 -12.35 -0.73 -0.02
CA ASN A 338 -11.08 -0.01 0.10
C ASN A 338 -9.88 -0.90 -0.27
N LYS A 339 -9.87 -2.16 0.18
CA LYS A 339 -8.79 -3.10 -0.18
C LYS A 339 -8.69 -3.31 -1.69
N LYS A 340 -9.83 -3.48 -2.37
CA LYS A 340 -9.90 -3.67 -3.82
C LYS A 340 -9.56 -2.38 -4.58
N GLN A 341 -10.14 -1.24 -4.19
CA GLN A 341 -9.87 0.10 -4.72
C GLN A 341 -8.36 0.39 -4.70
N LYS A 342 -7.71 0.17 -3.56
CA LYS A 342 -6.26 0.32 -3.41
C LYS A 342 -5.48 -0.56 -4.38
N ALA A 343 -5.84 -1.84 -4.48
CA ALA A 343 -5.13 -2.80 -5.32
C ALA A 343 -5.28 -2.48 -6.83
N LEU A 344 -6.48 -2.10 -7.26
CA LEU A 344 -6.73 -1.69 -8.65
C LEU A 344 -6.00 -0.39 -8.98
N TRP A 345 -6.19 0.67 -8.19
CA TRP A 345 -5.52 1.95 -8.46
C TRP A 345 -4.00 1.89 -8.39
N THR A 346 -3.43 1.05 -7.52
CA THR A 346 -1.97 0.83 -7.52
C THR A 346 -1.49 0.26 -8.86
N GLN A 347 -2.20 -0.70 -9.45
CA GLN A 347 -1.83 -1.30 -10.74
C GLN A 347 -2.04 -0.32 -11.90
N ILE A 348 -3.20 0.35 -11.94
CA ILE A 348 -3.55 1.35 -12.96
C ILE A 348 -2.54 2.50 -12.96
N ALA A 349 -2.29 3.08 -11.78
CA ALA A 349 -1.37 4.20 -11.62
C ALA A 349 0.05 3.82 -12.02
N ASN A 350 0.56 2.66 -11.59
CA ASN A 350 1.89 2.18 -12.01
C ASN A 350 1.98 2.00 -13.54
N LYS A 351 0.96 1.41 -14.16
CA LYS A 351 0.95 1.16 -15.61
C LYS A 351 0.98 2.44 -16.43
N LEU A 352 0.25 3.46 -15.98
CA LEU A 352 0.04 4.70 -16.72
C LEU A 352 0.94 5.86 -16.25
N ASN A 353 1.84 5.61 -15.28
CA ASN A 353 2.69 6.64 -14.66
C ASN A 353 3.56 7.39 -15.67
N VAL A 354 3.92 6.75 -16.80
CA VAL A 354 4.77 7.35 -17.84
C VAL A 354 4.13 8.56 -18.54
N TYR A 355 2.79 8.69 -18.50
CA TYR A 355 2.12 9.82 -19.13
C TYR A 355 2.22 11.09 -18.28
N ASP A 356 2.36 12.23 -18.95
CA ASP A 356 2.51 13.56 -18.37
C ASP A 356 1.15 14.12 -17.89
N GLU A 357 1.03 15.45 -17.72
CA GLU A 357 -0.18 16.13 -17.24
C GLU A 357 -1.40 15.97 -18.14
N HIS A 358 -1.23 15.45 -19.37
CA HIS A 358 -2.36 15.11 -20.22
C HIS A 358 -3.22 14.00 -19.63
N LEU A 359 -2.69 13.15 -18.77
CA LEU A 359 -3.47 12.10 -18.11
C LEU A 359 -3.92 12.52 -16.70
N LEU A 360 -5.21 12.38 -16.44
CA LEU A 360 -5.84 12.51 -15.13
C LEU A 360 -6.50 11.18 -14.73
N PHE A 361 -6.71 11.00 -13.42
CA PHE A 361 -7.45 9.86 -12.88
C PHE A 361 -8.69 10.33 -12.12
N ALA A 362 -9.81 9.65 -12.36
CA ALA A 362 -11.06 9.81 -11.64
C ALA A 362 -11.34 8.57 -10.79
N GLY A 363 -11.46 8.70 -9.47
CA GLY A 363 -11.44 7.57 -8.53
C GLY A 363 -12.56 6.54 -8.74
N CYS A 364 -13.75 7.02 -9.10
CA CYS A 364 -15.02 6.30 -9.19
C CYS A 364 -15.85 6.80 -10.41
N ASN A 365 -17.14 6.44 -10.46
CA ASN A 365 -18.10 6.97 -11.42
C ASN A 365 -19.28 7.72 -10.78
N GLU A 366 -20.28 7.00 -10.28
CA GLU A 366 -21.57 7.53 -9.78
C GLU A 366 -21.94 6.88 -8.44
N PRO A 367 -21.15 7.10 -7.38
CA PRO A 367 -21.25 6.28 -6.17
C PRO A 367 -22.57 6.53 -5.45
N ASN A 368 -23.39 5.49 -5.29
CA ASN A 368 -24.74 5.60 -4.76
C ASN A 368 -24.76 5.99 -3.28
N VAL A 369 -24.96 7.28 -3.04
CA VAL A 369 -24.95 7.90 -1.72
C VAL A 369 -26.22 8.74 -1.55
N GLU A 370 -26.94 8.50 -0.46
CA GLU A 370 -28.19 9.18 -0.11
C GLU A 370 -28.11 9.95 1.22
N ASN A 371 -27.09 9.67 2.04
CA ASN A 371 -26.98 10.25 3.37
C ASN A 371 -25.52 10.38 3.84
N THR A 372 -25.33 11.08 4.96
CA THR A 372 -24.03 11.38 5.55
C THR A 372 -23.21 10.13 5.89
N ALA A 373 -23.82 9.03 6.31
CA ALA A 373 -23.10 7.80 6.65
C ALA A 373 -22.49 7.15 5.40
N GLN A 374 -23.26 7.09 4.30
CA GLN A 374 -22.77 6.61 3.02
C GLN A 374 -21.72 7.55 2.41
N MET A 375 -21.88 8.87 2.61
CA MET A 375 -20.88 9.85 2.18
C MET A 375 -19.54 9.65 2.91
N ALA A 376 -19.55 9.34 4.21
CA ALA A 376 -18.32 9.01 4.94
C ALA A 376 -17.61 7.77 4.37
N VAL A 377 -18.39 6.77 3.93
CA VAL A 377 -17.84 5.59 3.23
C VAL A 377 -17.23 5.99 1.89
N LEU A 378 -17.94 6.78 1.07
CA LEU A 378 -17.41 7.29 -0.20
C LEU A 378 -16.10 8.09 0.01
N LYS A 379 -16.04 8.99 0.99
CA LYS A 379 -14.79 9.70 1.31
C LYS A 379 -13.63 8.76 1.62
N SER A 380 -13.89 7.61 2.25
CA SER A 380 -12.83 6.62 2.49
C SER A 380 -12.35 5.95 1.19
N TYR A 381 -13.24 5.74 0.22
CA TYR A 381 -12.90 5.22 -1.10
C TYR A 381 -12.06 6.22 -1.90
N GLU A 382 -12.45 7.50 -1.88
CA GLU A 382 -11.70 8.59 -2.53
C GLU A 382 -10.32 8.81 -1.90
N GLN A 383 -10.23 8.80 -0.57
CA GLN A 383 -8.94 8.88 0.12
C GLN A 383 -8.04 7.69 -0.23
N THR A 384 -8.60 6.48 -0.27
CA THR A 384 -7.86 5.28 -0.66
C THR A 384 -7.36 5.35 -2.09
N PHE A 385 -8.14 5.91 -3.01
CA PHE A 385 -7.73 6.18 -4.38
C PHE A 385 -6.53 7.15 -4.44
N ILE A 386 -6.64 8.31 -3.77
CA ILE A 386 -5.57 9.32 -3.73
C ILE A 386 -4.29 8.70 -3.16
N ASP A 387 -4.37 8.05 -2.00
CA ASP A 387 -3.22 7.44 -1.33
C ASP A 387 -2.56 6.37 -2.21
N ALA A 388 -3.36 5.53 -2.89
CA ALA A 388 -2.86 4.49 -3.78
C ALA A 388 -2.11 5.08 -4.98
N VAL A 389 -2.65 6.13 -5.60
CA VAL A 389 -2.00 6.80 -6.74
C VAL A 389 -0.71 7.51 -6.30
N ARG A 390 -0.77 8.32 -5.24
CA ARG A 390 0.39 9.08 -4.74
C ARG A 390 1.54 8.16 -4.33
N ALA A 391 1.23 6.99 -3.74
CA ALA A 391 2.22 6.00 -3.34
C ALA A 391 3.02 5.40 -4.52
N THR A 392 2.54 5.53 -5.77
CA THR A 392 3.28 5.05 -6.96
C THR A 392 4.36 6.03 -7.44
N GLY A 393 4.38 7.27 -6.93
CA GLY A 393 5.37 8.28 -7.29
C GLY A 393 5.43 8.60 -8.78
N GLY A 394 6.60 9.00 -9.29
CA GLY A 394 6.77 9.55 -10.63
C GLY A 394 5.82 10.72 -10.89
N ASN A 395 5.25 10.78 -12.09
CA ASN A 395 4.23 11.77 -12.45
C ASN A 395 2.99 11.68 -11.55
N ASN A 396 2.65 10.49 -11.04
CA ASN A 396 1.53 10.30 -10.13
C ASN A 396 1.72 10.96 -8.76
N ALA A 397 2.94 11.37 -8.39
CA ALA A 397 3.17 12.18 -7.19
C ALA A 397 2.44 13.52 -7.25
N VAL A 398 2.25 14.08 -8.45
CA VAL A 398 1.68 15.42 -8.69
C VAL A 398 0.53 15.44 -9.69
N ARG A 399 0.16 14.29 -10.26
CA ARG A 399 -0.95 14.18 -11.20
C ARG A 399 -2.22 14.78 -10.63
N ASN A 400 -2.95 15.54 -11.44
CA ASN A 400 -4.27 16.02 -11.05
C ASN A 400 -5.23 14.82 -10.94
N LEU A 401 -5.90 14.71 -9.79
CA LEU A 401 -6.84 13.64 -9.48
C LEU A 401 -8.26 14.20 -9.31
N ILE A 402 -9.24 13.40 -9.66
CA ILE A 402 -10.65 13.79 -9.68
C ILE A 402 -11.42 12.86 -8.73
N VAL A 403 -12.12 13.44 -7.76
CA VAL A 403 -12.96 12.72 -6.79
C VAL A 403 -14.44 12.96 -7.07
N GLN A 404 -15.28 11.95 -6.84
CA GLN A 404 -16.67 12.01 -7.27
C GLN A 404 -17.59 12.54 -6.17
N GLY A 405 -18.56 13.38 -6.55
CA GLY A 405 -19.69 13.73 -5.71
C GLY A 405 -20.62 12.54 -5.42
N PRO A 406 -21.44 12.58 -4.35
CA PRO A 406 -22.44 11.57 -4.07
C PRO A 406 -23.42 11.41 -5.25
N SER A 407 -23.48 10.21 -5.82
CA SER A 407 -24.20 9.89 -7.07
C SER A 407 -23.85 10.80 -8.24
N THR A 408 -22.73 11.54 -8.17
CA THR A 408 -22.40 12.69 -9.03
C THR A 408 -23.54 13.71 -9.20
N ASP A 409 -24.48 13.73 -8.27
CA ASP A 409 -25.62 14.64 -8.30
C ASP A 409 -25.23 15.97 -7.67
N ILE A 410 -25.51 17.08 -8.37
CA ILE A 410 -25.14 18.42 -7.94
C ILE A 410 -25.80 18.80 -6.60
N GLY A 411 -27.08 18.46 -6.42
CA GLY A 411 -27.83 18.80 -5.22
C GLY A 411 -27.32 18.03 -4.00
N LYS A 412 -27.04 16.73 -4.15
CA LYS A 412 -26.44 15.90 -3.11
C LYS A 412 -25.01 16.34 -2.81
N THR A 413 -24.24 16.72 -3.83
CA THR A 413 -22.86 17.20 -3.64
C THR A 413 -22.84 18.48 -2.82
N ASP A 414 -23.69 19.45 -3.16
CA ASP A 414 -23.89 20.69 -2.40
C ASP A 414 -24.23 20.42 -0.93
N ASN A 415 -25.12 19.45 -0.68
CA ASN A 415 -25.64 19.17 0.66
C ASN A 415 -24.78 18.23 1.52
N LEU A 416 -24.09 17.25 0.92
CA LEU A 416 -23.47 16.13 1.64
C LEU A 416 -21.95 16.13 1.54
N PHE A 417 -21.34 16.70 0.48
CA PHE A 417 -19.93 16.48 0.19
C PHE A 417 -19.00 17.00 1.30
N GLY A 418 -19.23 18.21 1.82
CA GLY A 418 -18.39 18.80 2.88
C GLY A 418 -16.96 19.06 2.42
N ASP A 419 -15.97 18.78 3.26
CA ASP A 419 -14.55 19.03 2.94
C ASP A 419 -13.96 18.01 1.95
N MET A 420 -12.98 18.46 1.15
CA MET A 420 -12.21 17.60 0.25
C MET A 420 -11.44 16.50 1.03
N PRO A 421 -11.19 15.34 0.41
CA PRO A 421 -10.15 14.42 0.87
C PRO A 421 -8.79 15.11 1.01
N THR A 422 -7.90 14.52 1.80
CA THR A 422 -6.56 15.08 2.01
C THR A 422 -5.63 14.62 0.90
N ASP A 423 -4.85 15.56 0.35
CA ASP A 423 -3.75 15.26 -0.56
C ASP A 423 -2.44 15.80 0.03
N VAL A 424 -1.36 15.07 -0.20
CA VAL A 424 0.00 15.45 0.21
C VAL A 424 0.58 16.55 -0.69
N VAL A 425 -0.03 16.76 -1.87
CA VAL A 425 0.30 17.87 -2.78
C VAL A 425 -0.87 18.85 -2.85
N LYS A 426 -0.56 20.14 -2.75
CA LYS A 426 -1.57 21.20 -2.81
C LYS A 426 -2.12 21.37 -4.22
N ASP A 427 -3.40 21.74 -4.30
CA ASP A 427 -4.05 22.24 -5.51
C ASP A 427 -4.02 21.25 -6.69
N ARG A 428 -3.97 19.93 -6.41
CA ARG A 428 -3.99 18.84 -7.42
C ARG A 428 -5.27 18.00 -7.43
N LEU A 429 -6.31 18.44 -6.73
CA LEU A 429 -7.61 17.76 -6.69
C LEU A 429 -8.67 18.55 -7.47
N MET A 430 -9.57 17.80 -8.11
CA MET A 430 -10.77 18.28 -8.80
C MET A 430 -11.99 17.51 -8.27
N VAL A 431 -13.19 18.04 -8.45
CA VAL A 431 -14.45 17.35 -8.12
C VAL A 431 -15.21 17.01 -9.39
N GLU A 432 -15.82 15.83 -9.46
CA GLU A 432 -16.67 15.41 -10.58
C GLU A 432 -18.15 15.30 -10.19
N VAL A 433 -19.00 15.88 -11.04
CA VAL A 433 -20.46 15.74 -11.04
C VAL A 433 -20.96 15.49 -12.45
N HIS A 434 -22.15 14.95 -12.61
CA HIS A 434 -22.81 14.71 -13.88
C HIS A 434 -24.11 15.53 -13.97
N TYR A 435 -24.62 15.74 -15.19
CA TYR A 435 -25.83 16.53 -15.40
C TYR A 435 -26.73 15.96 -16.50
N TYR A 436 -27.85 15.37 -16.05
CA TYR A 436 -28.92 14.88 -16.92
C TYR A 436 -30.30 15.46 -16.53
N THR A 437 -30.34 16.62 -15.88
CA THR A 437 -31.60 17.26 -15.48
C THR A 437 -32.22 18.03 -16.66
N PRO A 438 -33.52 17.85 -16.96
CA PRO A 438 -34.45 16.88 -16.37
C PRO A 438 -34.30 15.50 -17.04
N TRP A 439 -34.26 14.43 -16.25
CA TRP A 439 -34.11 13.07 -16.80
C TRP A 439 -35.22 12.68 -17.78
N THR A 440 -36.44 13.21 -17.58
CA THR A 440 -37.58 13.04 -18.48
C THR A 440 -37.27 13.45 -19.92
N PHE A 441 -36.42 14.46 -20.12
CA PHE A 441 -35.93 14.88 -21.43
C PHE A 441 -34.66 14.11 -21.82
N CYS A 442 -33.68 14.05 -20.93
CA CYS A 442 -32.34 13.58 -21.24
C CYS A 442 -32.26 12.07 -21.49
N GLY A 443 -32.93 11.25 -20.66
CA GLY A 443 -32.63 9.83 -20.54
C GLY A 443 -33.81 8.88 -20.37
N LEU A 444 -35.03 9.38 -20.12
CA LEU A 444 -36.20 8.52 -19.90
C LEU A 444 -36.69 7.83 -21.19
N GLU A 445 -36.60 6.50 -21.28
CA GLU A 445 -36.93 5.75 -22.51
C GLU A 445 -38.41 5.39 -22.67
N LYS A 446 -39.19 5.41 -21.58
CA LYS A 446 -40.63 5.17 -21.57
C LYS A 446 -41.32 6.00 -20.48
N ASP A 447 -42.61 6.24 -20.63
CA ASP A 447 -43.39 6.90 -19.57
C ASP A 447 -43.40 6.02 -18.31
N GLU A 448 -43.19 6.65 -17.16
CA GLU A 448 -43.20 6.03 -15.83
C GLU A 448 -44.24 6.73 -14.94
N ASP A 449 -44.62 6.10 -13.82
CA ASP A 449 -45.62 6.66 -12.89
C ASP A 449 -45.21 8.01 -12.28
N TRP A 450 -43.89 8.26 -12.18
CA TRP A 450 -43.31 9.47 -11.60
C TRP A 450 -42.96 10.54 -12.63
N GLY A 451 -43.00 10.23 -13.93
CA GLY A 451 -42.52 11.13 -14.97
C GLY A 451 -42.81 10.64 -16.39
N ARG A 452 -43.10 11.56 -17.29
CA ARG A 452 -43.36 11.27 -18.70
C ARG A 452 -42.16 11.67 -19.54
N MET A 453 -41.95 10.99 -20.66
CA MET A 453 -40.95 11.40 -21.63
C MET A 453 -41.25 12.80 -22.14
N ALA A 454 -40.24 13.66 -22.08
CA ALA A 454 -40.20 14.95 -22.73
C ALA A 454 -39.37 14.83 -24.02
N TYR A 455 -39.89 15.38 -25.11
CA TYR A 455 -39.21 15.45 -26.40
C TYR A 455 -38.74 16.87 -26.70
N PHE A 456 -39.32 17.87 -26.05
CA PHE A 456 -39.05 19.28 -26.32
C PHE A 456 -38.64 20.01 -25.05
N TRP A 457 -37.61 20.83 -25.18
CA TRP A 457 -36.98 21.59 -24.11
C TRP A 457 -36.62 22.99 -24.61
N GLY A 458 -36.47 23.94 -23.67
CA GLY A 458 -36.09 25.31 -23.95
C GLY A 458 -37.10 26.03 -24.86
N ASP A 459 -36.59 26.78 -25.83
CA ASP A 459 -37.38 27.62 -26.74
C ASP A 459 -38.12 26.81 -27.81
N TYR A 460 -37.79 25.53 -27.96
CA TYR A 460 -38.35 24.65 -28.98
C TYR A 460 -39.46 23.75 -28.46
N LYS A 461 -40.07 24.12 -27.32
CA LYS A 461 -41.31 23.51 -26.83
C LYS A 461 -42.43 23.65 -27.86
N VAL A 462 -43.20 22.57 -28.06
CA VAL A 462 -44.31 22.53 -29.01
C VAL A 462 -45.61 22.88 -28.29
N GLU A 463 -46.30 23.92 -28.75
CA GLU A 463 -47.56 24.38 -28.14
C GLU A 463 -48.59 23.24 -28.03
N GLY A 464 -49.23 23.11 -26.86
CA GLY A 464 -50.23 22.07 -26.58
C GLY A 464 -49.66 20.65 -26.43
N SER A 465 -48.36 20.43 -26.63
CA SER A 465 -47.76 19.11 -26.50
C SER A 465 -47.61 18.68 -25.04
N ASN A 466 -48.06 17.47 -24.73
CA ASN A 466 -47.79 16.80 -23.44
C ASN A 466 -46.39 16.18 -23.35
N ARG A 467 -45.53 16.46 -24.35
CA ARG A 467 -44.13 16.04 -24.42
C ARG A 467 -43.15 17.21 -24.22
N ASN A 468 -43.62 18.36 -23.74
CA ASN A 468 -42.75 19.44 -23.30
C ASN A 468 -42.16 19.12 -21.93
N ALA A 469 -40.86 19.41 -21.74
CA ALA A 469 -40.21 19.32 -20.44
C ALA A 469 -40.90 20.27 -19.44
N THR A 470 -41.24 19.75 -18.26
CA THR A 470 -41.96 20.48 -17.21
C THR A 470 -41.08 20.96 -16.05
N SER A 471 -39.79 20.61 -16.07
CA SER A 471 -38.77 20.98 -15.09
C SER A 471 -37.40 21.10 -15.79
N GLY A 472 -36.35 21.41 -15.03
CA GLY A 472 -34.98 21.48 -15.51
C GLY A 472 -34.79 22.55 -16.59
N ASP A 473 -35.39 23.73 -16.39
CA ASP A 473 -35.18 24.85 -17.30
C ASP A 473 -33.80 25.50 -17.09
N MET A 474 -33.50 26.54 -17.88
CA MET A 474 -32.21 27.22 -17.82
C MET A 474 -31.94 27.89 -16.46
N THR A 475 -33.00 28.27 -15.73
CA THR A 475 -32.87 28.88 -14.40
C THR A 475 -32.45 27.82 -13.39
N GLU A 476 -33.17 26.70 -13.35
CA GLU A 476 -32.83 25.58 -12.46
C GLU A 476 -31.41 25.04 -12.74
N MET A 477 -31.03 24.93 -14.02
CA MET A 477 -29.67 24.57 -14.41
C MET A 477 -28.64 25.56 -13.88
N SER A 478 -28.86 26.86 -14.06
CA SER A 478 -27.93 27.89 -13.59
C SER A 478 -27.80 27.90 -12.07
N GLU A 479 -28.90 27.67 -11.34
CA GLU A 479 -28.89 27.58 -9.88
C GLU A 479 -28.09 26.36 -9.40
N LEU A 480 -28.23 25.21 -10.07
CA LEU A 480 -27.44 24.01 -9.79
C LEU A 480 -25.95 24.27 -10.05
N PHE A 481 -25.59 24.87 -11.18
CA PHE A 481 -24.19 25.12 -11.54
C PHE A 481 -23.54 26.17 -10.62
N ALA A 482 -24.31 27.16 -10.17
CA ALA A 482 -23.87 28.14 -9.17
C ALA A 482 -23.47 27.51 -7.82
N LYS A 483 -24.10 26.38 -7.44
CA LYS A 483 -23.71 25.64 -6.23
C LYS A 483 -22.30 25.06 -6.35
N MET A 484 -21.99 24.41 -7.47
CA MET A 484 -20.66 23.85 -7.71
C MET A 484 -19.59 24.94 -7.78
N LYS A 485 -19.93 26.08 -8.41
CA LYS A 485 -19.05 27.24 -8.43
C LYS A 485 -18.74 27.75 -7.02
N SER A 486 -19.76 28.01 -6.22
CA SER A 486 -19.64 28.53 -4.85
C SER A 486 -18.92 27.54 -3.91
N GLN A 487 -19.25 26.25 -4.03
CA GLN A 487 -18.74 25.22 -3.14
C GLN A 487 -17.27 24.89 -3.43
N PHE A 488 -16.85 24.89 -4.70
CA PHE A 488 -15.54 24.41 -5.14
C PHE A 488 -14.74 25.44 -5.94
N VAL A 489 -15.26 25.93 -7.07
CA VAL A 489 -14.48 26.75 -8.01
C VAL A 489 -13.98 28.05 -7.37
N ASP A 490 -14.84 28.74 -6.62
CA ASP A 490 -14.48 29.98 -5.91
C ASP A 490 -13.47 29.76 -4.78
N LYS A 491 -13.19 28.50 -4.44
CA LYS A 491 -12.18 28.07 -3.46
C LYS A 491 -10.94 27.47 -4.12
N GLY A 492 -10.78 27.62 -5.43
CA GLY A 492 -9.61 27.12 -6.16
C GLY A 492 -9.68 25.64 -6.55
N ILE A 493 -10.85 25.00 -6.48
CA ILE A 493 -11.03 23.58 -6.85
C ILE A 493 -11.89 23.54 -8.13
N PRO A 494 -11.32 23.23 -9.30
CA PRO A 494 -12.12 23.12 -10.52
C PRO A 494 -13.03 21.90 -10.46
N VAL A 495 -14.12 21.97 -11.22
CA VAL A 495 -15.11 20.89 -11.31
C VAL A 495 -15.06 20.28 -12.70
N ILE A 496 -15.15 18.97 -12.80
CA ILE A 496 -15.39 18.24 -14.04
C ILE A 496 -16.89 17.95 -14.10
N LEU A 497 -17.56 18.48 -15.13
CA LEU A 497 -18.89 18.01 -15.49
C LEU A 497 -18.70 16.77 -16.37
N GLY A 498 -18.50 15.62 -15.72
CA GLY A 498 -17.96 14.39 -16.30
C GLY A 498 -18.87 13.76 -17.36
N GLU A 499 -20.16 13.99 -17.24
CA GLU A 499 -21.16 13.53 -18.19
C GLU A 499 -22.33 14.51 -18.29
N TYR A 500 -22.78 14.75 -19.52
CA TYR A 500 -24.07 15.35 -19.81
C TYR A 500 -24.51 14.98 -21.22
N GLY A 501 -25.81 15.10 -21.48
CA GLY A 501 -26.36 14.96 -22.82
C GLY A 501 -27.86 14.75 -22.81
N ALA A 502 -28.44 14.70 -23.99
CA ALA A 502 -29.83 14.30 -24.20
C ALA A 502 -29.91 13.29 -25.34
N MET A 503 -30.62 12.17 -25.11
CA MET A 503 -30.72 11.08 -26.07
C MET A 503 -31.33 11.53 -27.41
N VAL A 504 -30.89 10.93 -28.50
CA VAL A 504 -31.51 11.06 -29.82
C VAL A 504 -32.83 10.29 -29.84
N ARG A 505 -33.92 10.93 -30.27
CA ARG A 505 -35.18 10.25 -30.58
C ARG A 505 -35.55 10.48 -32.03
N THR A 506 -35.85 9.40 -32.75
CA THR A 506 -36.24 9.44 -34.15
C THR A 506 -37.70 9.04 -34.35
N GLY A 507 -38.30 9.43 -35.47
CA GLY A 507 -39.65 9.01 -35.83
C GLY A 507 -40.76 9.88 -35.20
N LEU A 508 -40.43 11.13 -34.86
CA LEU A 508 -41.37 12.07 -34.24
C LEU A 508 -42.24 12.86 -35.25
N GLY A 509 -42.21 12.48 -36.53
CA GLY A 509 -42.98 13.12 -37.60
C GLY A 509 -42.62 14.60 -37.77
N GLU A 510 -43.64 15.46 -37.87
CA GLU A 510 -43.46 16.92 -38.00
C GLU A 510 -42.72 17.57 -36.82
N ASN A 511 -42.70 16.89 -35.66
CA ASN A 511 -42.03 17.40 -34.47
C ASN A 511 -40.54 17.02 -34.38
N GLN A 512 -39.99 16.30 -35.37
CA GLN A 512 -38.59 15.86 -35.34
C GLN A 512 -37.61 17.04 -35.26
N GLU A 513 -37.88 18.11 -36.01
CA GLU A 513 -37.03 19.31 -36.00
C GLU A 513 -37.03 20.00 -34.64
N ALA A 514 -38.20 20.15 -34.02
CA ALA A 514 -38.32 20.75 -32.69
C ALA A 514 -37.52 19.95 -31.65
N HIS A 515 -37.59 18.61 -31.69
CA HIS A 515 -36.78 17.75 -30.82
C HIS A 515 -35.27 17.93 -31.05
N ASN A 516 -34.84 17.92 -32.32
CA ASN A 516 -33.43 18.11 -32.67
C ASN A 516 -32.91 19.48 -32.19
N LYS A 517 -33.71 20.54 -32.37
CA LYS A 517 -33.39 21.89 -31.90
C LYS A 517 -33.41 22.02 -30.37
N SER A 518 -34.33 21.35 -29.68
CA SER A 518 -34.31 21.26 -28.21
C SER A 518 -33.01 20.65 -27.71
N ARG A 519 -32.52 19.58 -28.36
CA ARG A 519 -31.25 18.94 -27.99
C ARG A 519 -30.04 19.79 -28.34
N GLU A 520 -30.03 20.43 -29.50
CA GLU A 520 -29.00 21.40 -29.87
C GLU A 520 -28.88 22.51 -28.82
N GLN A 521 -30.00 23.12 -28.43
CA GLN A 521 -30.04 24.17 -27.42
C GLN A 521 -29.61 23.66 -26.05
N PHE A 522 -30.07 22.49 -25.62
CA PHE A 522 -29.69 21.89 -24.35
C PHE A 522 -28.17 21.70 -24.26
N ASN A 523 -27.57 21.06 -25.28
CA ASN A 523 -26.12 20.82 -25.28
C ASN A 523 -25.33 22.12 -25.38
N GLU A 524 -25.79 23.12 -26.14
CA GLU A 524 -25.16 24.44 -26.19
C GLU A 524 -25.15 25.13 -24.83
N VAL A 525 -26.32 25.19 -24.19
CA VAL A 525 -26.52 25.90 -22.94
C VAL A 525 -25.79 25.21 -21.79
N VAL A 526 -25.87 23.87 -21.68
CA VAL A 526 -25.12 23.12 -20.67
C VAL A 526 -23.61 23.30 -20.84
N THR A 527 -23.09 23.19 -22.07
CA THR A 527 -21.66 23.40 -22.34
C THR A 527 -21.21 24.80 -21.96
N ARG A 528 -21.96 25.83 -22.40
CA ARG A 528 -21.63 27.23 -22.11
C ARG A 528 -21.65 27.51 -20.62
N GLU A 529 -22.74 27.14 -19.96
CA GLU A 529 -22.92 27.46 -18.55
C GLU A 529 -22.00 26.64 -17.65
N ALA A 530 -21.66 25.40 -18.01
CA ALA A 530 -20.63 24.64 -17.31
C ALA A 530 -19.31 25.44 -17.28
N LYS A 531 -18.86 25.93 -18.45
CA LYS A 531 -17.64 26.75 -18.53
C LYS A 531 -17.76 28.05 -17.75
N ASN A 532 -18.86 28.79 -17.89
CA ASN A 532 -19.08 30.04 -17.15
C ASN A 532 -19.04 29.86 -15.63
N HIS A 533 -19.36 28.67 -15.14
CA HIS A 533 -19.33 28.32 -13.72
C HIS A 533 -18.05 27.60 -13.29
N GLY A 534 -17.04 27.49 -14.17
CA GLY A 534 -15.76 26.86 -13.84
C GLY A 534 -15.77 25.34 -13.86
N MET A 535 -16.71 24.75 -14.60
CA MET A 535 -16.84 23.30 -14.75
C MET A 535 -16.44 22.89 -16.16
N VAL A 536 -15.57 21.88 -16.30
CA VAL A 536 -15.10 21.37 -17.59
C VAL A 536 -16.13 20.38 -18.15
N PRO A 537 -16.82 20.68 -19.28
CA PRO A 537 -17.92 19.85 -19.77
C PRO A 537 -17.43 18.67 -20.61
N PHE A 538 -17.87 17.45 -20.27
CA PHE A 538 -17.63 16.23 -21.03
C PHE A 538 -18.95 15.64 -21.54
N PHE A 539 -19.17 15.70 -22.86
CA PHE A 539 -20.39 15.17 -23.47
C PHE A 539 -20.39 13.64 -23.43
N TRP A 540 -21.52 13.01 -23.09
CA TRP A 540 -21.69 11.56 -23.14
C TRP A 540 -21.98 11.08 -24.56
N ASP A 541 -21.01 10.48 -25.24
CA ASP A 541 -21.17 9.89 -26.57
C ASP A 541 -21.16 8.36 -26.49
N GLY A 542 -22.34 7.78 -26.30
CA GLY A 542 -22.55 6.33 -26.28
C GLY A 542 -24.02 5.96 -26.42
N GLY A 543 -24.29 4.81 -27.03
CA GLY A 543 -25.67 4.30 -27.16
C GLY A 543 -26.61 5.30 -27.85
N THR A 544 -27.71 5.65 -27.18
CA THR A 544 -28.72 6.59 -27.68
C THR A 544 -28.28 8.06 -27.69
N PHE A 545 -27.08 8.37 -27.17
CA PHE A 545 -26.50 9.72 -27.16
C PHE A 545 -25.43 9.90 -28.24
N ALA A 546 -25.23 8.91 -29.11
CA ALA A 546 -24.12 8.88 -30.06
C ALA A 546 -24.10 10.11 -31.00
N MET A 547 -22.99 10.84 -31.00
CA MET A 547 -22.76 12.00 -31.85
C MET A 547 -21.74 11.70 -32.95
N ILE A 548 -20.67 10.98 -32.63
CA ILE A 548 -19.63 10.58 -33.58
C ILE A 548 -19.84 9.14 -34.02
N LYS A 549 -19.81 8.92 -35.35
CA LYS A 549 -19.80 7.57 -35.92
C LYS A 549 -18.43 6.94 -35.65
N ARG A 550 -18.38 6.01 -34.70
CA ARG A 550 -17.13 5.35 -34.29
C ARG A 550 -16.38 4.62 -35.42
N ALA A 551 -17.08 4.24 -36.49
CA ALA A 551 -16.51 3.51 -37.62
C ALA A 551 -15.58 4.36 -38.52
N ASP A 552 -15.86 5.67 -38.65
CA ASP A 552 -15.12 6.55 -39.56
C ASP A 552 -14.76 7.93 -38.95
N GLY A 553 -15.13 8.17 -37.69
CA GLY A 553 -14.85 9.43 -36.99
C GLY A 553 -15.69 10.62 -37.45
N THR A 554 -16.68 10.42 -38.33
CA THR A 554 -17.52 11.51 -38.85
C THR A 554 -18.68 11.85 -37.92
N ILE A 555 -19.23 13.06 -38.06
CA ILE A 555 -20.39 13.50 -37.30
C ILE A 555 -21.64 12.73 -37.77
N GLY A 556 -22.28 12.01 -36.84
CA GLY A 556 -23.59 11.36 -37.01
C GLY A 556 -24.75 12.25 -36.60
N ASP A 557 -24.57 13.08 -35.58
CA ASP A 557 -25.57 14.05 -35.10
C ASP A 557 -25.02 15.48 -35.11
N LYS A 558 -25.36 16.21 -36.18
CA LYS A 558 -24.89 17.57 -36.38
C LYS A 558 -25.50 18.56 -35.38
N TYR A 559 -26.73 18.33 -34.91
CA TYR A 559 -27.39 19.23 -33.96
C TYR A 559 -26.67 19.23 -32.62
N THR A 560 -26.34 18.05 -32.11
CA THR A 560 -25.55 17.91 -30.89
C THR A 560 -24.16 18.51 -31.05
N TYR A 561 -23.43 18.16 -32.12
CA TYR A 561 -22.10 18.68 -32.38
C TYR A 561 -22.07 20.23 -32.44
N ASP A 562 -22.97 20.83 -33.23
CA ASP A 562 -23.03 22.28 -33.41
C ASP A 562 -23.35 22.98 -32.08
N GLY A 563 -24.29 22.43 -31.30
CA GLY A 563 -24.64 22.96 -29.98
C GLY A 563 -23.43 22.98 -29.03
N ILE A 564 -22.76 21.84 -28.87
CA ILE A 564 -21.57 21.72 -28.01
C ILE A 564 -20.49 22.72 -28.43
N MET A 565 -20.16 22.77 -29.72
CA MET A 565 -19.07 23.64 -30.19
C MET A 565 -19.40 25.13 -30.09
N ARG A 566 -20.66 25.53 -30.27
CA ARG A 566 -21.09 26.92 -29.98
C ARG A 566 -20.99 27.22 -28.49
N GLY A 567 -21.51 26.34 -27.64
CA GLY A 567 -21.46 26.52 -26.19
C GLY A 567 -20.02 26.60 -25.67
N ALA A 568 -19.13 25.73 -26.15
CA ALA A 568 -17.72 25.73 -25.78
C ALA A 568 -16.99 27.01 -26.20
N LYS A 569 -17.38 27.60 -27.34
CA LYS A 569 -16.82 28.85 -27.88
C LYS A 569 -17.30 30.08 -27.10
N GLU A 570 -18.57 30.08 -26.70
CA GLU A 570 -19.18 31.19 -25.96
C GLU A 570 -18.80 31.18 -24.48
N GLY A 571 -18.69 29.99 -23.89
CA GLY A 571 -18.38 29.81 -22.47
C GLY A 571 -16.96 30.23 -22.12
N LYS A 572 -16.81 30.91 -20.98
CA LYS A 572 -15.51 31.40 -20.49
C LYS A 572 -15.32 30.97 -19.05
N TYR A 573 -14.24 30.24 -18.78
CA TYR A 573 -13.89 29.89 -17.41
C TYR A 573 -13.68 31.17 -16.57
N PRO A 574 -14.06 31.15 -15.28
CA PRO A 574 -13.88 32.29 -14.38
C PRO A 574 -12.44 32.42 -13.85
N PHE A 575 -11.51 31.59 -14.32
CA PHE A 575 -10.11 31.52 -13.90
C PHE A 575 -9.16 31.57 -15.10
#